data_AF-A0A2T6CNK5-F1
#
_entry.id   AF-A0A2T6CNK5-F1
#
_cell.length_a   1.000
_cell.length_b   1.000
_cell.length_c   1.000
_cell.angle_alpha   90.00
_cell.angle_beta   90.00
_cell.angle_gamma   90.00
#
_symmetry.space_group_name_H-M   'P 1'
#
loop_
_entity.id
_entity.type
_entity.pdbx_description
1 polymer ?
#
loop_
_entity_poly.entity_id
_entity_poly.type
_entity_poly.pdbx_seq_one_letter_code
_entity_poly.pdbx_strand_id
1 'polypeptide(L)'
;MPIEAFVRVQRVARFDGMGVLFVAGLFALISASGGDRVGAIVGLLIAGSGAIELHGVMLLQHGDTRGMRWLVGSQLFLMGSILAYCVFRMGNVDLTLLQAALSEEKKAQIVSLGYKVDEFLMLTYRITWWTIGVVTVLYQGGMTIYYLRRRRAVEQALEEAPE
;
A
#
# COMPACT_ATOMS: atom_id res chain seq x y z
N MET A 1 13.84 24.65 -7.38
CA MET A 1 15.25 24.40 -7.80
C MET A 1 15.55 22.90 -7.77
N PRO A 2 16.51 22.37 -8.56
CA PRO A 2 16.84 20.93 -8.60
C PRO A 2 17.11 20.32 -7.22
N ILE A 3 17.89 21.01 -6.39
CA ILE A 3 18.22 20.58 -5.02
C ILE A 3 16.99 20.45 -4.10
N GLU A 4 16.01 21.34 -4.24
CA GLU A 4 14.76 21.27 -3.46
C GLU A 4 13.92 20.06 -3.87
N ALA A 5 13.92 19.71 -5.15
CA ALA A 5 13.23 18.53 -5.67
C ALA A 5 13.86 17.26 -5.09
N PHE A 6 15.19 17.18 -5.07
CA PHE A 6 15.94 16.09 -4.45
C PHE A 6 15.62 15.91 -2.97
N VAL A 7 15.75 16.98 -2.17
CA VAL A 7 15.47 16.94 -0.73
C VAL A 7 14.01 16.54 -0.46
N ARG A 8 13.06 17.05 -1.25
CA ARG A 8 11.64 16.70 -1.10
C ARG A 8 11.38 15.23 -1.45
N VAL A 9 11.94 14.73 -2.55
CA VAL A 9 11.80 13.32 -2.96
C VAL A 9 12.35 12.40 -1.89
N GLN A 10 13.55 12.66 -1.37
CA GLN A 10 14.14 11.86 -0.29
C GLN A 10 13.27 11.86 0.97
N ARG A 11 12.78 13.04 1.41
CA ARG A 11 11.98 13.13 2.62
C ARG A 11 10.66 12.36 2.49
N VAL A 12 9.97 12.53 1.37
CA VAL A 12 8.69 11.84 1.10
C VAL A 12 8.92 10.34 1.03
N ALA A 13 9.86 9.88 0.20
CA ALA A 13 10.16 8.46 0.04
C ALA A 13 10.60 7.79 1.35
N ARG A 14 11.41 8.47 2.17
CA ARG A 14 11.83 7.95 3.46
C ARG A 14 10.66 7.80 4.42
N PHE A 15 9.78 8.81 4.49
CA PHE A 15 8.63 8.75 5.37
C PHE A 15 7.62 7.69 4.93
N ASP A 16 7.29 7.64 3.63
CA ASP A 16 6.37 6.65 3.04
C ASP A 16 6.92 5.23 3.24
N GLY A 17 8.18 4.99 2.83
CA GLY A 17 8.82 3.68 2.96
C GLY A 17 8.94 3.18 4.40
N MET A 18 9.29 4.05 5.36
CA MET A 18 9.29 3.67 6.79
C MET A 18 7.88 3.34 7.28
N GLY A 19 6.89 4.18 6.97
CA GLY A 19 5.51 3.96 7.39
C GLY A 19 4.97 2.63 6.89
N VAL A 20 5.15 2.36 5.60
CA VAL A 20 4.74 1.10 4.96
C VAL A 20 5.47 -0.09 5.59
N LEU A 21 6.79 -0.02 5.72
CA LEU A 21 7.60 -1.11 6.28
C LEU A 21 7.17 -1.47 7.71
N PHE A 22 7.05 -0.49 8.60
CA PHE A 22 6.73 -0.73 10.00
C PHE A 22 5.29 -1.21 10.20
N VAL A 23 4.32 -0.52 9.58
CA VAL A 23 2.90 -0.83 9.77
C VAL A 23 2.60 -2.21 9.17
N ALA A 24 3.00 -2.45 7.92
CA ALA A 24 2.73 -3.73 7.27
C ALA A 24 3.53 -4.87 7.90
N GLY A 25 4.77 -4.62 8.33
CA GLY A 25 5.58 -5.59 9.06
C GLY A 25 4.92 -6.02 10.37
N LEU A 26 4.38 -5.07 11.15
CA LEU A 26 3.66 -5.38 12.38
C LEU A 26 2.40 -6.21 12.11
N PHE A 27 1.60 -5.84 11.11
CA PHE A 27 0.42 -6.62 10.72
C PHE A 27 0.77 -8.01 10.20
N ALA A 28 1.89 -8.16 9.48
CA ALA A 28 2.37 -9.45 9.02
C ALA A 28 2.71 -10.36 10.22
N LEU A 29 3.38 -9.82 11.23
CA LEU A 29 3.73 -10.56 12.45
C LEU A 29 2.49 -10.95 13.26
N ILE A 30 1.54 -10.02 13.43
CA ILE A 30 0.27 -10.31 14.12
C ILE A 30 -0.49 -11.43 13.39
N SER A 31 -0.60 -11.33 12.06
CA SER A 31 -1.28 -12.34 11.24
C SER A 31 -0.58 -13.70 11.36
N ALA A 32 0.75 -13.73 11.30
CA ALA A 32 1.53 -14.95 11.48
C ALA A 32 1.31 -15.57 12.86
N SER A 33 1.29 -14.77 13.93
CA SER A 33 1.02 -15.25 15.29
C SER A 33 -0.40 -15.82 15.47
N GLY A 34 -1.36 -15.31 14.71
CA GLY A 34 -2.74 -15.79 14.69
C GLY A 34 -2.99 -16.98 13.75
N GLY A 35 -1.96 -17.46 13.04
CA GLY A 35 -2.10 -18.53 12.05
C GLY A 35 -2.69 -18.10 10.70
N ASP A 36 -2.94 -16.80 10.49
CA ASP A 36 -3.38 -16.24 9.21
C ASP A 36 -2.19 -16.13 8.23
N ARG A 37 -1.97 -17.21 7.49
CA ARG A 37 -0.90 -17.31 6.49
C ARG A 37 -1.06 -16.29 5.35
N VAL A 38 -2.29 -16.03 4.92
CA VAL A 38 -2.54 -15.12 3.80
C VAL A 38 -2.25 -13.68 4.23
N GLY A 39 -2.76 -13.27 5.39
CA GLY A 39 -2.46 -11.97 5.98
C GLY A 39 -0.97 -11.76 6.21
N ALA A 40 -0.25 -12.79 6.69
CA ALA A 40 1.19 -12.73 6.88
C ALA A 40 1.97 -12.52 5.57
N ILE A 41 1.64 -13.29 4.52
CA ILE A 41 2.30 -13.16 3.21
C ILE A 41 2.05 -11.78 2.59
N VAL A 42 0.80 -11.33 2.61
CA VAL A 42 0.42 -10.01 2.04
C VAL A 42 1.10 -8.89 2.82
N GLY A 43 1.08 -8.94 4.15
CA GLY A 43 1.77 -7.97 4.99
C GLY A 43 3.27 -7.94 4.71
N LEU A 44 3.91 -9.09 4.48
CA LEU A 44 5.33 -9.18 4.13
C LEU A 44 5.63 -8.58 2.75
N LEU A 45 4.78 -8.82 1.75
CA LEU A 45 4.93 -8.20 0.43
C LEU A 45 4.84 -6.68 0.51
N ILE A 46 3.84 -6.16 1.23
CA ILE A 46 3.67 -4.72 1.45
C ILE A 46 4.86 -4.16 2.24
N ALA A 47 5.31 -4.82 3.30
CA ALA A 47 6.50 -4.41 4.05
C ALA A 47 7.75 -4.38 3.14
N GLY A 48 7.88 -5.38 2.25
CA GLY A 48 8.93 -5.46 1.24
C GLY A 48 8.95 -4.27 0.29
N SER A 49 7.79 -3.73 -0.10
CA SER A 49 7.75 -2.50 -0.91
C SER A 49 8.36 -1.30 -0.18
N GLY A 50 8.09 -1.17 1.13
CA GLY A 50 8.70 -0.15 1.97
C GLY A 50 10.23 -0.31 2.05
N ALA A 51 10.73 -1.55 2.17
CA ALA A 51 12.17 -1.81 2.15
C ALA A 51 12.82 -1.46 0.78
N ILE A 52 12.17 -1.80 -0.33
CA ILE A 52 12.60 -1.44 -1.70
C ILE A 52 12.68 0.09 -1.85
N GLU A 53 11.71 0.82 -1.31
CA GLU A 53 11.71 2.28 -1.35
C GLU A 53 12.85 2.90 -0.53
N LEU A 54 13.09 2.40 0.68
CA LEU A 54 14.19 2.84 1.53
C LEU A 54 15.56 2.52 0.91
N HIS A 55 15.69 1.40 0.21
CA HIS A 55 16.88 1.10 -0.58
C HIS A 55 17.08 2.13 -1.71
N GLY A 56 16.00 2.53 -2.40
CA GLY A 56 16.04 3.61 -3.38
C GLY A 56 16.50 4.94 -2.80
N VAL A 57 16.03 5.30 -1.60
CA VAL A 57 16.50 6.49 -0.86
C VAL A 57 18.00 6.40 -0.55
N MET A 58 18.46 5.23 -0.08
CA MET A 58 19.88 5.01 0.21
C MET A 58 20.73 5.22 -1.05
N LEU A 59 20.32 4.70 -2.20
CA LEU A 59 21.04 4.91 -3.46
C LEU A 59 21.12 6.39 -3.84
N LEU A 60 20.01 7.13 -3.70
CA LEU A 60 20.01 8.58 -3.96
C LEU A 60 20.94 9.35 -3.02
N GLN A 61 21.09 8.92 -1.77
CA GLN A 61 22.02 9.54 -0.81
C GLN A 61 23.49 9.31 -1.17
N HIS A 62 23.80 8.25 -1.91
CA HIS A 62 25.15 7.94 -2.39
C HIS A 62 25.38 8.42 -3.84
N GLY A 63 24.56 9.35 -4.34
CA GLY A 63 24.72 9.91 -5.69
C GLY A 63 24.24 9.00 -6.83
N ASP A 64 23.62 7.85 -6.53
CA ASP A 64 23.22 6.89 -7.55
C ASP A 64 21.80 7.17 -8.08
N THR A 65 21.74 7.61 -9.35
CA THR A 65 20.49 7.91 -10.07
C THR A 65 19.56 6.70 -10.21
N ARG A 66 20.07 5.46 -10.08
CA ARG A 66 19.25 4.24 -10.05
C ARG A 66 18.25 4.26 -8.91
N GLY A 67 18.50 5.02 -7.83
CA GLY A 67 17.56 5.19 -6.73
C GLY A 67 16.17 5.63 -7.19
N MET A 68 16.06 6.48 -8.21
CA MET A 68 14.76 6.87 -8.78
C MET A 68 13.98 5.70 -9.39
N ARG A 69 14.68 4.73 -9.99
CA ARG A 69 14.03 3.53 -10.54
C ARG A 69 13.49 2.64 -9.42
N TRP A 70 14.20 2.54 -8.30
CA TRP A 70 13.74 1.81 -7.11
C TRP A 70 12.51 2.47 -6.47
N LEU A 71 12.46 3.80 -6.38
CA LEU A 71 11.28 4.53 -5.90
C LEU A 71 10.05 4.32 -6.78
N VAL A 72 10.23 4.33 -8.11
CA VAL A 72 9.11 4.02 -9.02
C VAL A 72 8.70 2.56 -8.92
N GLY A 73 9.67 1.65 -8.84
CA GLY A 73 9.45 0.22 -8.72
C GLY A 73 8.71 -0.17 -7.43
N SER A 74 9.04 0.45 -6.29
CA SER A 74 8.38 0.17 -5.01
C SER A 74 6.90 0.51 -5.04
N GLN A 75 6.52 1.65 -5.61
CA GLN A 75 5.13 2.10 -5.70
C GLN A 75 4.30 1.19 -6.62
N LEU A 76 4.87 0.76 -7.75
CA LEU A 76 4.22 -0.22 -8.64
C LEU A 76 4.10 -1.61 -8.00
N PHE A 77 5.13 -2.04 -7.27
CA PHE A 77 5.11 -3.31 -6.55
C PHE A 77 4.10 -3.31 -5.41
N LEU A 78 4.01 -2.22 -4.65
CA LEU A 78 3.02 -2.01 -3.59
C LEU A 78 1.59 -2.03 -4.17
N MET A 79 1.36 -1.26 -5.23
CA MET A 79 0.09 -1.25 -5.95
C MET A 79 -0.30 -2.65 -6.43
N GLY A 80 0.62 -3.35 -7.10
CA GLY A 80 0.40 -4.72 -7.56
C GLY A 80 0.04 -5.68 -6.43
N SER A 81 0.75 -5.59 -5.30
CA SER A 81 0.51 -6.42 -4.12
C SER A 81 -0.87 -6.18 -3.52
N ILE A 82 -1.27 -4.92 -3.34
CA ILE A 82 -2.59 -4.57 -2.78
C ILE A 82 -3.71 -4.95 -3.75
N LEU A 83 -3.57 -4.68 -5.06
CA LEU A 83 -4.58 -5.02 -6.04
C LEU A 83 -4.76 -6.54 -6.19
N ALA A 84 -3.67 -7.30 -6.21
CA ALA A 84 -3.72 -8.76 -6.20
C ALA A 84 -4.46 -9.27 -4.96
N TYR A 85 -4.19 -8.69 -3.79
CA TYR A 85 -4.90 -9.03 -2.56
C TYR A 85 -6.39 -8.65 -2.62
N CYS A 86 -6.76 -7.49 -3.16
CA CYS A 86 -8.16 -7.10 -3.35
C CYS A 86 -8.90 -8.09 -4.24
N VAL A 87 -8.30 -8.50 -5.38
CA VAL A 87 -8.86 -9.51 -6.28
C VAL A 87 -9.02 -10.85 -5.56
N PHE A 88 -8.00 -11.30 -4.83
CA PHE A 88 -8.06 -12.51 -4.03
C PHE A 88 -9.21 -12.47 -3.01
N ARG A 89 -9.36 -11.36 -2.27
CA ARG A 89 -10.40 -11.17 -1.27
C ARG A 89 -11.81 -11.12 -1.86
N MET A 90 -11.98 -10.56 -3.05
CA MET A 90 -13.26 -10.56 -3.76
C MET A 90 -13.61 -11.94 -4.33
N GLY A 91 -12.63 -12.74 -4.71
CA GLY A 91 -12.83 -14.12 -5.17
C GLY A 91 -13.09 -15.14 -4.05
N ASN A 92 -12.66 -14.83 -2.82
CA ASN A 92 -12.73 -15.73 -1.66
C ASN A 92 -13.49 -15.07 -0.50
N VAL A 93 -14.78 -14.82 -0.70
CA VAL A 93 -15.64 -14.22 0.33
C VAL A 93 -16.15 -15.29 1.29
N ASP A 94 -15.77 -15.17 2.56
CA ASP A 94 -16.33 -15.99 3.64
C ASP A 94 -17.43 -15.20 4.36
N LEU A 95 -18.68 -15.41 3.92
CA LEU A 95 -19.86 -14.80 4.54
C LEU A 95 -20.08 -15.29 5.98
N THR A 96 -19.67 -16.51 6.31
CA THR A 96 -19.87 -17.07 7.66
C THR A 96 -19.04 -16.32 8.69
N LEU A 97 -17.80 -16.01 8.34
CA LEU A 97 -16.88 -15.26 9.18
C LEU A 97 -17.32 -13.79 9.32
N LEU A 98 -17.87 -13.18 8.26
CA LEU A 98 -18.44 -11.84 8.29
C LEU A 98 -19.70 -11.76 9.16
N GLN A 99 -20.58 -12.77 9.08
CA GLN A 99 -21.76 -12.84 9.93
C GLN A 99 -21.40 -13.06 11.40
N ALA A 100 -20.38 -13.87 11.68
CA ALA A 100 -19.88 -14.11 13.04
C ALA A 100 -19.31 -12.84 13.69
N ALA A 101 -18.82 -11.89 12.88
CA ALA A 101 -18.35 -10.59 13.37
C ALA A 101 -19.48 -9.60 13.72
N LEU A 102 -20.74 -9.90 13.35
CA LEU A 102 -21.90 -9.09 13.69
C LEU A 102 -22.61 -9.63 14.94
N SER A 103 -22.95 -8.73 15.88
CA SER A 103 -23.87 -9.05 16.95
C SER A 103 -25.30 -9.25 16.41
N GLU A 104 -26.11 -10.02 17.13
CA GLU A 104 -27.52 -10.25 16.77
C GLU A 104 -28.31 -8.93 16.69
N GLU A 105 -27.99 -7.95 17.53
CA GLU A 105 -28.57 -6.60 17.46
C GLU A 105 -28.30 -5.92 16.11
N LYS A 106 -27.07 -5.99 15.60
CA LYS A 106 -26.71 -5.42 14.30
C LYS A 106 -27.41 -6.15 13.15
N LYS A 107 -27.57 -7.48 13.25
CA LYS A 107 -28.33 -8.26 12.27
C LYS A 107 -29.80 -7.84 12.24
N ALA A 108 -30.42 -7.68 13.41
CA ALA A 108 -31.80 -7.22 13.52
C ALA A 108 -31.98 -5.79 12.96
N GLN A 109 -31.00 -4.91 13.17
CA GLN A 109 -31.00 -3.57 12.58
C GLN A 109 -30.89 -3.59 11.04
N ILE A 110 -30.06 -4.46 10.47
CA ILE A 110 -29.97 -4.60 9.01
C ILE A 110 -31.30 -5.07 8.43
N VAL A 111 -31.96 -6.03 9.09
CA VAL A 111 -33.27 -6.54 8.69
C VAL A 111 -34.35 -5.46 8.80
N SER A 112 -34.33 -4.64 9.86
CA SER A 112 -35.31 -3.55 10.03
C SER A 112 -35.17 -2.44 8.98
N LEU A 113 -33.98 -2.27 8.39
CA LEU A 113 -33.72 -1.40 7.24
C LEU A 113 -34.19 -2.01 5.90
N GLY A 114 -34.77 -3.22 5.91
CA GLY A 114 -35.30 -3.88 4.73
C GLY A 114 -34.28 -4.70 3.93
N TYR A 115 -33.07 -4.89 4.45
CA TYR A 115 -32.03 -5.70 3.80
C TYR A 115 -31.98 -7.12 4.35
N LYS A 116 -31.61 -8.08 3.49
CA LYS A 116 -31.07 -9.35 3.99
C LYS A 116 -29.64 -9.14 4.48
N VAL A 117 -29.30 -9.76 5.61
CA VAL A 117 -27.97 -9.64 6.23
C VAL A 117 -26.85 -9.97 5.24
N ASP A 118 -27.01 -11.04 4.45
CA ASP A 118 -25.99 -11.49 3.50
C ASP A 118 -25.81 -10.54 2.32
N GLU A 119 -26.92 -9.98 1.81
CA GLU A 119 -26.88 -9.01 0.72
C GLU A 119 -26.18 -7.72 1.19
N PHE A 120 -26.49 -7.26 2.41
CA PHE A 120 -25.84 -6.11 3.03
C PHE A 120 -24.35 -6.33 3.28
N LEU A 121 -23.99 -7.50 3.83
CA LEU A 121 -22.60 -7.88 4.08
C LEU A 121 -21.80 -7.96 2.78
N MET A 122 -22.36 -8.59 1.75
CA MET A 122 -21.72 -8.71 0.44
C MET A 122 -21.54 -7.34 -0.23
N LEU A 123 -22.55 -6.48 -0.18
CA LEU A 123 -22.46 -5.12 -0.71
C LEU A 123 -21.37 -4.32 0.01
N THR A 124 -21.40 -4.32 1.34
CA THR A 124 -20.41 -3.62 2.17
C THR A 124 -19.00 -4.13 1.88
N TYR A 125 -18.82 -5.45 1.85
CA TYR A 125 -17.54 -6.08 1.57
C TYR A 125 -17.00 -5.70 0.19
N ARG A 126 -17.85 -5.73 -0.85
CA ARG A 126 -17.45 -5.32 -2.21
C ARG A 126 -17.07 -3.84 -2.25
N ILE A 127 -17.86 -2.97 -1.62
CA ILE A 127 -17.55 -1.53 -1.54
C ILE A 127 -16.22 -1.30 -0.83
N THR A 128 -15.93 -2.02 0.26
CA THR A 128 -14.66 -1.91 0.99
C THR A 128 -13.48 -2.24 0.08
N TRP A 129 -13.48 -3.40 -0.58
CA TRP A 129 -12.34 -3.79 -1.42
C TRP A 129 -12.23 -2.97 -2.70
N TRP A 130 -13.35 -2.52 -3.28
CA TRP A 130 -13.33 -1.55 -4.38
C TRP A 130 -12.72 -0.23 -3.95
N THR A 131 -13.11 0.30 -2.80
CA THR A 131 -12.57 1.55 -2.26
C THR A 131 -11.07 1.43 -2.02
N ILE A 132 -10.61 0.35 -1.39
CA ILE A 132 -9.19 0.08 -1.19
C ILE A 132 -8.44 0.04 -2.53
N GLY A 133 -8.98 -0.67 -3.54
CA GLY A 133 -8.38 -0.75 -4.87
C GLY A 133 -8.28 0.61 -5.56
N VAL A 134 -9.35 1.40 -5.54
CA VAL A 134 -9.38 2.74 -6.14
C VAL A 134 -8.41 3.68 -5.44
N VAL A 135 -8.42 3.73 -4.10
CA VAL A 135 -7.48 4.55 -3.32
C VAL A 135 -6.04 4.15 -3.61
N THR A 136 -5.77 2.85 -3.75
CA THR A 136 -4.44 2.34 -4.10
C THR A 136 -4.00 2.84 -5.47
N VAL A 137 -4.84 2.72 -6.50
CA VAL A 137 -4.52 3.20 -7.85
C VAL A 137 -4.28 4.71 -7.85
N LEU A 138 -5.11 5.48 -7.14
CA LEU A 138 -4.97 6.94 -7.09
C LEU A 138 -3.69 7.37 -6.35
N TYR A 139 -3.43 6.79 -5.18
CA TYR A 139 -2.27 7.16 -4.37
C TYR A 139 -0.97 6.63 -4.97
N GLN A 140 -0.86 5.32 -5.21
CA GLN A 140 0.36 4.70 -5.73
C GLN A 140 0.63 5.09 -7.18
N GLY A 141 -0.42 5.22 -7.99
CA GLY A 141 -0.30 5.78 -9.35
C GLY A 141 0.10 7.25 -9.34
N GLY A 142 -0.48 8.04 -8.42
CA GLY A 142 -0.08 9.43 -8.19
C GLY A 142 1.38 9.57 -7.77
N MET A 143 1.85 8.73 -6.86
CA MET A 143 3.24 8.67 -6.40
C MET A 143 4.21 8.21 -7.50
N THR A 144 3.80 7.23 -8.31
CA THR A 144 4.56 6.78 -9.48
C THR A 144 4.75 7.92 -10.47
N ILE A 145 3.66 8.61 -10.86
CA ILE A 145 3.72 9.78 -11.73
C ILE A 145 4.53 10.89 -11.06
N TYR A 146 4.41 11.04 -9.74
CA TYR A 146 5.16 12.01 -8.98
C TYR A 146 6.66 11.79 -9.17
N TYR A 147 7.18 10.60 -8.88
CA TYR A 147 8.60 10.29 -9.03
C TYR A 147 9.09 10.37 -10.47
N LEU A 148 8.32 9.87 -11.44
CA LEU A 148 8.67 9.96 -12.86
C LEU A 148 8.87 11.41 -13.31
N ARG A 149 8.00 12.33 -12.87
CA ARG A 149 8.10 13.75 -13.20
C ARG A 149 9.30 14.44 -12.55
N ARG A 150 9.77 13.98 -11.38
CA ARG A 150 10.90 14.59 -10.65
C ARG A 150 12.24 13.99 -11.01
N ARG A 151 12.26 12.88 -11.74
CA ARG A 151 13.47 12.14 -12.11
C ARG A 151 14.58 13.03 -12.70
N ARG A 152 14.27 13.82 -13.73
CA ARG A 152 15.26 14.70 -14.38
C ARG A 152 15.84 15.74 -13.42
N ALA A 153 14.99 16.36 -12.60
CA ALA A 153 15.43 17.36 -11.63
C ALA A 153 16.29 16.75 -10.51
N VAL A 154 16.02 15.49 -10.14
CA VAL A 154 16.84 14.73 -9.19
C VAL A 154 18.18 14.35 -9.81
N GLU A 155 18.19 13.86 -11.05
CA GLU A 155 19.42 13.53 -11.79
C GLU A 155 20.34 14.77 -11.92
N GLN A 156 19.79 15.93 -12.30
CA GLN A 156 20.52 17.19 -12.35
C GLN A 156 21.09 17.61 -10.99
N ALA A 157 20.31 17.48 -9.92
CA ALA A 157 20.77 17.84 -8.57
C ALA A 157 21.90 16.93 -8.08
N LEU A 158 21.95 15.68 -8.55
CA LEU A 158 23.03 14.73 -8.24
C LEU A 158 24.30 15.03 -9.04
N GLU A 159 24.18 15.52 -10.28
CA GLU A 159 25.31 15.96 -11.10
C GLU A 159 25.93 17.28 -10.60
N GLU A 160 25.11 18.18 -10.06
CA GLU A 160 25.53 19.50 -9.56
C GLU A 160 26.11 19.48 -8.14
N ALA A 161 25.90 18.42 -7.35
CA ALA A 161 26.46 18.29 -6.01
C ALA A 161 27.92 17.82 -6.10
N PRO A 162 28.92 18.67 -5.79
CA PRO A 162 30.30 18.20 -5.69
C PRO A 162 30.41 17.26 -4.48
N GLU A 163 31.22 16.21 -4.60
CA GLU A 163 31.58 15.29 -3.51
C GLU A 163 31.98 16.00 -2.21
#